data_AF-A0A3M1K3T4-F1
#
_entry.id   AF-A0A3M1K3T4-F1
#
_cell.length_a   1.000
_cell.length_b   1.000
_cell.length_c   1.000
_cell.angle_alpha   90.00
_cell.angle_beta   90.00
_cell.angle_gamma   90.00
#
_symmetry.space_group_name_H-M   'P 1'
#
loop_
_entity.id
_entity.type
_entity.pdbx_description
1 polymer ?
#
loop_
_entity_poly.entity_id
_entity_poly.type
_entity_poly.pdbx_seq_one_letter_code
_entity_poly.pdbx_strand_id
1 'polypeptide(L)'
;MTGTAWKDTVAPFLGADYELDKLWEEHEQLERQLAEIDGIRWLTPDQETQRRELQRRKLFGKDRMLARVQSLSKGAAGVNN
;
A
#
# COMPACT_ATOMS: atom_id res chain seq x y z
N MET A 1 2.71 -16.88 -1.58
CA MET A 1 2.14 -16.07 -2.67
C MET A 1 1.25 -14.99 -2.07
N THR A 2 1.81 -13.87 -1.59
CA THR A 2 0.96 -12.73 -1.20
C THR A 2 0.49 -12.07 -2.49
N GLY A 3 -0.67 -12.53 -2.98
CA GLY A 3 -1.27 -12.02 -4.20
C GLY A 3 -1.46 -10.51 -4.07
N THR A 4 -0.67 -9.75 -4.81
CA THR A 4 -0.77 -8.30 -4.96
C THR A 4 -2.01 -7.91 -5.77
N ALA A 5 -3.10 -8.68 -5.67
CA ALA A 5 -4.33 -8.54 -6.43
C ALA A 5 -5.02 -7.18 -6.20
N TRP A 6 -4.80 -6.57 -5.03
CA TRP A 6 -5.32 -5.25 -4.72
C TRP A 6 -4.62 -4.14 -5.52
N LYS A 7 -3.36 -4.34 -5.97
CA LYS A 7 -2.67 -3.37 -6.83
C LYS A 7 -3.42 -3.18 -8.14
N ASP A 8 -3.99 -4.25 -8.68
CA ASP A 8 -4.79 -4.22 -9.91
C ASP A 8 -6.07 -3.38 -9.74
N THR A 9 -6.67 -3.41 -8.55
CA THR A 9 -7.83 -2.59 -8.20
C THR A 9 -7.48 -1.11 -8.02
N VAL A 10 -6.28 -0.82 -7.51
CA VAL A 10 -5.82 0.56 -7.23
C VAL A 10 -5.23 1.22 -8.47
N ALA A 11 -4.51 0.45 -9.31
CA ALA A 11 -3.83 0.90 -10.53
C ALA A 11 -4.67 1.81 -11.44
N PRO A 12 -5.94 1.51 -11.77
CA PRO A 12 -6.73 2.37 -12.66
C PRO A 12 -7.14 3.71 -12.03
N PHE A 13 -7.03 3.87 -10.70
CA PHE A 13 -7.33 5.11 -10.00
C PHE A 13 -6.07 5.97 -9.76
N LEU A 14 -4.87 5.42 -10.01
CA LEU A 14 -3.62 6.18 -9.97
C LEU A 14 -3.65 7.27 -11.04
N GLY A 15 -3.19 8.48 -10.71
CA GLY A 15 -3.32 9.67 -11.54
C GLY A 15 -4.68 10.38 -11.51
N ALA A 16 -5.76 9.75 -11.03
CA ALA A 16 -7.05 10.42 -10.81
C ALA A 16 -7.10 11.17 -9.46
N ASP A 17 -6.32 10.72 -8.47
CA ASP A 17 -6.28 11.28 -7.14
C ASP A 17 -4.83 11.40 -6.64
N TYR A 18 -4.41 12.62 -6.34
CA TYR A 18 -3.04 12.92 -5.88
C TYR A 18 -2.69 12.22 -4.56
N GLU A 19 -3.67 12.08 -3.66
CA GLU A 19 -3.46 11.40 -2.37
C GLU A 19 -3.24 9.90 -2.57
N LEU A 20 -3.93 9.29 -3.53
CA LEU A 20 -3.71 7.89 -3.89
C LEU A 20 -2.32 7.66 -4.48
N ASP A 21 -1.85 8.59 -5.32
CA ASP A 21 -0.50 8.55 -5.90
C ASP A 21 0.58 8.61 -4.81
N LYS A 22 0.41 9.51 -3.82
CA LYS A 22 1.30 9.56 -2.64
C LYS A 22 1.30 8.29 -1.82
N LEU A 23 0.11 7.74 -1.56
CA LEU A 23 0.00 6.47 -0.83
C LEU A 23 0.74 5.37 -1.60
N TRP A 24 0.62 5.35 -2.93
CA TRP A 24 1.28 4.37 -3.79
C TRP A 24 2.80 4.47 -3.70
N GLU A 25 3.34 5.68 -3.78
CA GLU A 25 4.76 5.94 -3.62
C GLU A 25 5.26 5.51 -2.23
N GLU A 26 4.52 5.83 -1.15
CA GLU A 26 4.84 5.36 0.20
C GLU A 26 4.88 3.83 0.26
N HIS A 27 3.91 3.15 -0.37
CA HIS A 27 3.90 1.70 -0.43
C HIS A 27 5.11 1.12 -1.18
N GLU A 28 5.50 1.68 -2.32
CA GLU A 28 6.70 1.23 -3.05
C GLU A 28 7.97 1.43 -2.23
N GLN A 29 8.08 2.54 -1.49
CA GLN A 29 9.19 2.80 -0.57
C GLN A 29 9.22 1.78 0.58
N LEU A 30 8.07 1.41 1.13
CA LEU A 30 7.97 0.38 2.16
C LEU A 30 8.34 -1.01 1.62
N GLU A 31 7.98 -1.34 0.38
CA GLU A 31 8.40 -2.60 -0.26
C GLU A 31 9.91 -2.65 -0.48
N ARG A 32 10.52 -1.54 -0.91
CA ARG A 32 11.98 -1.45 -1.07
C ARG A 32 12.71 -1.68 0.25
N GLN A 33 12.32 -0.95 1.30
CA GLN A 33 12.89 -1.11 2.63
C GLN A 33 12.71 -2.55 3.16
N LEU A 34 11.55 -3.15 2.94
CA LEU A 34 11.32 -4.55 3.32
C LEU A 34 12.22 -5.50 2.54
N ALA A 35 12.42 -5.28 1.23
CA ALA A 35 13.27 -6.13 0.41
C ALA A 35 14.75 -6.04 0.81
N GLU A 36 15.22 -4.83 1.16
CA GLU A 36 16.57 -4.65 1.70
C GLU A 36 16.77 -5.45 2.99
N ILE A 37 15.80 -5.40 3.89
CA ILE A 37 15.83 -6.13 5.17
C ILE A 37 15.70 -7.65 4.95
N ASP A 38 14.81 -8.10 4.07
CA ASP A 38 14.62 -9.53 3.77
C ASP A 38 15.86 -10.15 3.10
N GLY A 39 16.67 -9.33 2.41
CA GLY A 39 17.97 -9.73 1.87
C GLY A 39 19.07 -9.95 2.91
N ILE A 40 18.88 -9.52 4.17
CA ILE A 40 19.86 -9.68 5.24
C ILE A 40 19.75 -11.11 5.81
N ARG A 41 20.83 -11.89 5.67
CA ARG A 41 20.88 -13.30 6.10
C ARG A 41 20.66 -13.51 7.61
N TRP A 42 21.03 -12.52 8.43
CA TRP A 42 20.89 -12.56 9.88
C TRP A 42 20.41 -11.20 10.37
N LEU A 43 19.10 -11.10 10.59
CA LEU A 43 18.49 -9.90 11.14
C LEU A 43 18.85 -9.75 12.61
N THR A 44 19.24 -8.54 13.01
CA THR A 44 19.35 -8.19 14.43
C THR A 44 17.95 -7.93 15.00
N PRO A 45 17.76 -8.00 16.33
CA PRO A 45 16.47 -7.71 16.96
C PRO A 45 15.91 -6.32 16.63
N ASP A 46 16.79 -5.35 16.36
CA ASP A 46 16.42 -4.03 15.85
C ASP A 46 15.81 -4.13 14.44
N GLN A 47 16.47 -4.86 13.54
CA GLN A 47 15.99 -5.09 12.17
C GLN A 47 14.70 -5.91 12.11
N GLU A 48 14.50 -6.89 13.00
CA GLU A 48 13.22 -7.60 13.13
C GLU A 48 12.09 -6.66 13.56
N THR A 49 12.38 -5.73 14.46
CA THR A 49 11.42 -4.71 14.91
C THR A 49 11.08 -3.76 13.77
N GLN A 50 12.08 -3.28 13.03
CA GLN A 50 11.87 -2.47 11.83
C GLN A 50 11.05 -3.22 10.78
N ARG A 51 11.34 -4.50 10.51
CA ARG A 51 10.57 -5.33 9.58
C ARG A 51 9.09 -5.40 9.97
N ARG A 52 8.80 -5.65 11.26
CA ARG A 52 7.42 -5.71 11.77
C ARG A 52 6.72 -4.36 11.68
N GLU A 53 7.44 -3.28 11.91
CA GLU A 53 6.88 -1.94 11.78
C GLU A 53 6.56 -1.59 10.32
N LEU A 54 7.48 -1.88 9.40
CA LEU A 54 7.27 -1.70 7.97
C LEU A 54 6.10 -2.55 7.44
N GLN A 55 5.96 -3.80 7.90
CA GLN A 55 4.81 -4.64 7.56
C GLN A 55 3.49 -4.05 8.06
N ARG A 56 3.45 -3.49 9.28
CA ARG A 56 2.26 -2.80 9.81
C ARG A 56 1.94 -1.54 9.02
N ARG A 57 2.94 -0.70 8.72
CA ARG A 57 2.77 0.49 7.89
C ARG A 57 2.25 0.15 6.50
N LYS A 58 2.78 -0.92 5.89
CA LYS A 58 2.32 -1.41 4.58
C LYS A 58 0.86 -1.86 4.63
N LEU A 59 0.46 -2.58 5.68
CA LEU A 59 -0.94 -3.01 5.85
C LEU A 59 -1.88 -1.80 5.98
N PHE A 60 -1.48 -0.81 6.77
CA PHE A 60 -2.25 0.42 6.96
C PHE A 60 -2.34 1.27 5.69
N GLY A 61 -1.23 1.40 4.95
CA GLY A 61 -1.19 2.07 3.65
C GLY A 61 -2.13 1.42 2.64
N LYS A 62 -2.12 0.08 2.55
CA LYS A 62 -3.06 -0.68 1.72
C LYS A 62 -4.51 -0.41 2.11
N ASP A 63 -4.82 -0.40 3.40
CA ASP A 63 -6.17 -0.15 3.91
C ASP A 63 -6.67 1.25 3.52
N ARG A 64 -5.79 2.26 3.67
CA ARG A 64 -6.06 3.64 3.22
C ARG A 64 -6.30 3.74 1.72
N MET A 65 -5.48 3.08 0.89
CA MET A 65 -5.67 3.07 -0.56
C MET A 65 -7.02 2.46 -0.94
N LEU A 66 -7.36 1.31 -0.36
CA LEU A 66 -8.62 0.63 -0.64
C LEU A 66 -9.81 1.48 -0.17
N ALA A 67 -9.72 2.11 1.00
CA ALA A 67 -10.74 3.04 1.47
C ALA A 67 -10.91 4.22 0.51
N ARG A 68 -9.79 4.80 0.03
CA ARG A 68 -9.82 5.91 -0.92
C ARG A 68 -10.44 5.50 -2.26
N VAL A 69 -10.04 4.37 -2.81
CA VAL A 69 -10.61 3.81 -4.04
C VAL A 69 -12.10 3.50 -3.87
N GLN A 70 -12.51 2.95 -2.71
CA GLN A 70 -13.93 2.74 -2.42
C GLN A 70 -14.71 4.06 -2.35
N SER A 71 -14.15 5.11 -1.76
CA SER A 71 -14.77 6.44 -1.75
C SER A 71 -14.90 7.01 -3.15
N LEU A 72 -13.88 6.87 -4.02
CA LEU A 72 -13.92 7.31 -5.41
C LEU A 72 -14.96 6.52 -6.23
N SER A 73 -14.99 5.20 -6.05
CA SER A 73 -15.95 4.31 -6.71
C SER A 73 -17.39 4.61 -6.28
N LYS A 74 -17.65 4.85 -4.99
CA LYS A 74 -18.99 5.23 -4.50
C LYS A 74 -19.42 6.62 -4.96
N GLY A 75 -18.49 7.56 -5.11
CA GLY A 75 -18.77 8.88 -5.67
C GLY A 75 -19.25 8.84 -7.13
N ALA A 76 -18.74 7.88 -7.91
CA ALA A 76 -19.17 7.67 -9.30
C ALA A 76 -20.53 6.96 -9.43
N ALA A 77 -20.95 6.19 -8.42
CA ALA A 77 -22.21 5.44 -8.42
C ALA A 77 -23.42 6.23 -7.86
N GLY A 78 -23.21 7.47 -7.39
CA GLY A 78 -24.23 8.30 -6.73
C GLY A 78 -25.01 9.28 -7.63
N VAL A 79 -24.75 9.32 -8.94
CA VAL A 79 -25.56 10.06 -9.91
C VAL A 79 -26.35 9.02 -10.72
N ASN A 80 -27.56 8.70 -10.25
CA ASN A 80 -28.71 8.23 -11.02
C ASN A 80 -29.83 7.84 -10.04
N ASN A 81 -30.54 8.85 -9.52
CA ASN A 81 -31.98 8.80 -9.29
C ASN A 81 -32.53 10.22 -9.15
#